data_AF-C6RG11-F1
#
_entry.id   AF-C6RG11-F1
#
_cell.length_a   1.000
_cell.length_b   1.000
_cell.length_c   1.000
_cell.angle_alpha   90.00
_cell.angle_beta   90.00
_cell.angle_gamma   90.00
#
_symmetry.space_group_name_H-M   'P 1'
#
loop_
_entity.id
_entity.type
_entity.pdbx_description
1 polymer ?
#
loop_
_entity_poly.entity_id
_entity_poly.type
_entity_poly.pdbx_seq_one_letter_code
_entity_poly.pdbx_strand_id
1 'polypeptide(L)'
;MDKFREKYIALQKAFWGSNGGAASVLALYEFKDELEKCDEKEAKLVLVDVYELLGLKKSACELLGKICDPKDRKQLKKLGYLKQYVQNGDAGAIKRPKTASEAARQSKKLKSLPHFRYHPDPVKSGVLKDDVSVVCECCEQETDVYYCGHVYSESDVKYLCPHCIANGEAAAKFDASFIQDADPLPPSTSDAQAKTEELFKRTPGYFSWQGEHWLACCGDYCEFLGDVGTKELQEMGITDEVFEEYALHGEFAVEDVQSYLVAGGDMAGYLFRCIRCDKYKIYVDAS
;
A
#
# COMPACT_ATOMS: atom_id res chain seq x y z
N MET A 1 22.54 10.51 36.92
CA MET A 1 22.42 9.53 35.81
C MET A 1 23.09 10.16 34.60
N ASP A 2 23.52 9.34 33.65
CA ASP A 2 24.04 9.88 32.39
C ASP A 2 22.88 10.48 31.54
N LYS A 3 23.17 11.53 30.76
CA LYS A 3 22.17 12.30 30.00
C LYS A 3 21.41 11.42 29.00
N PHE A 4 22.09 10.47 28.36
CA PHE A 4 21.45 9.52 27.44
C PHE A 4 20.44 8.62 28.16
N ARG A 5 20.77 8.19 29.38
CA ARG A 5 19.89 7.34 30.19
C ARG A 5 18.63 8.08 30.63
N GLU A 6 18.76 9.34 31.03
CA GLU A 6 17.61 10.18 31.41
C GLU A 6 16.66 10.41 30.22
N LYS A 7 17.22 10.73 29.05
CA LYS A 7 16.46 10.88 27.80
C LYS A 7 15.73 9.59 27.41
N TYR A 8 16.41 8.44 27.50
CA TYR A 8 15.80 7.13 27.24
C TYR A 8 14.60 6.85 28.15
N ILE A 9 14.72 7.09 29.47
CA ILE A 9 13.65 6.84 30.42
C ILE A 9 12.41 7.70 30.10
N ALA A 10 12.62 8.96 29.72
CA ALA A 10 11.54 9.85 29.30
C ALA A 10 10.84 9.32 28.02
N LEU A 11 11.61 8.92 27.01
CA LEU A 11 11.09 8.36 25.76
C LEU A 11 10.36 7.03 25.97
N GLN A 12 10.91 6.15 26.80
CA GLN A 12 10.29 4.88 27.17
C GLN A 12 8.95 5.11 27.87
N LYS A 13 8.87 6.08 28.80
CA LYS A 13 7.61 6.43 29.47
C LYS A 13 6.58 6.97 28.48
N ALA A 14 6.99 7.82 27.54
CA ALA A 14 6.10 8.33 26.49
C ALA A 14 5.60 7.21 25.55
N PHE A 15 6.46 6.25 25.19
CA PHE A 15 6.11 5.10 24.38
C PHE A 15 5.03 4.25 25.04
N TRP A 16 5.24 3.81 26.29
CA TRP A 16 4.24 3.02 27.00
C TRP A 16 2.96 3.80 27.33
N GLY A 17 3.09 5.09 27.70
CA GLY A 17 1.95 5.95 27.99
C GLY A 17 1.06 6.25 26.77
N SER A 18 1.59 6.12 25.56
CA SER A 18 0.85 6.27 24.30
C SER A 18 0.50 4.94 23.63
N ASN A 19 0.75 3.80 24.31
CA ASN A 19 0.60 2.46 23.77
C ASN A 19 1.28 2.27 22.39
N GLY A 20 2.50 2.83 22.24
CA GLY A 20 3.24 2.76 20.99
C GLY A 20 2.75 3.71 19.89
N GLY A 21 2.17 4.85 20.25
CA GLY A 21 1.72 5.86 19.29
C GLY A 21 2.83 6.37 18.35
N ALA A 22 2.45 6.78 17.14
CA ALA A 22 3.40 7.15 16.09
C ALA A 22 4.44 8.22 16.51
N ALA A 23 4.04 9.22 17.29
CA ALA A 23 4.95 10.27 17.74
C ALA A 23 6.03 9.74 18.71
N SER A 24 5.68 8.82 19.61
CA SER A 24 6.63 8.26 20.58
C SER A 24 7.58 7.26 19.92
N VAL A 25 7.10 6.47 18.96
CA VAL A 25 7.93 5.60 18.13
C VAL A 25 8.91 6.41 17.28
N LEU A 26 8.45 7.50 16.65
CA LEU A 26 9.33 8.37 15.87
C LEU A 26 10.44 8.98 16.72
N ALA A 27 10.11 9.49 17.91
CA ALA A 27 11.10 10.04 18.84
C ALA A 27 12.14 8.99 19.30
N LEU A 28 11.74 7.72 19.44
CA LEU A 28 12.67 6.62 19.69
C LEU A 28 13.61 6.36 18.51
N TYR A 29 13.11 6.43 17.27
CA TYR A 29 13.95 6.31 16.07
C TYR A 29 14.91 7.48 15.91
N GLU A 30 14.48 8.72 16.16
CA GLU A 30 15.37 9.89 16.14
C GLU A 30 16.48 9.77 17.19
N PHE A 31 16.14 9.28 18.39
CA PHE A 31 17.12 9.05 19.44
C PHE A 31 18.07 7.88 19.14
N LYS A 32 17.57 6.80 18.51
CA LYS A 32 18.41 5.74 17.95
C LYS A 32 19.45 6.32 16.99
N ASP A 33 19.02 7.14 16.02
CA ASP A 33 19.89 7.71 15.00
C ASP A 33 20.93 8.68 15.59
N GLU A 34 20.60 9.37 16.70
CA GLU A 34 21.54 10.17 17.48
C GLU A 34 22.60 9.29 18.16
N LEU A 35 22.17 8.24 18.88
CA LEU A 35 23.06 7.33 19.61
C LEU A 35 23.98 6.52 18.68
N GLU A 36 23.53 6.20 17.46
CA GLU A 36 24.36 5.50 16.47
C GLU A 36 25.61 6.30 16.08
N LYS A 37 25.54 7.64 16.15
CA LYS A 37 26.65 8.56 15.86
C LYS A 37 27.60 8.78 17.05
N CYS A 38 27.21 8.36 18.25
CA CYS A 38 28.03 8.48 19.46
C CYS A 38 28.88 7.23 19.67
N ASP A 39 30.16 7.40 19.99
CA ASP A 39 31.08 6.29 20.29
C ASP A 39 31.23 6.01 21.79
N GLU A 40 30.62 6.83 22.64
CA GLU A 40 30.62 6.65 24.09
C GLU A 40 29.97 5.32 24.50
N LYS A 41 30.62 4.59 25.43
CA LYS A 41 30.17 3.26 25.86
C LYS A 41 28.76 3.31 26.45
N GLU A 42 28.48 4.36 27.23
CA GLU A 42 27.20 4.67 27.84
C GLU A 42 26.10 4.86 26.78
N ALA A 43 26.40 5.61 25.71
CA ALA A 43 25.49 5.81 24.58
C ALA A 43 25.19 4.47 23.87
N LYS A 44 26.20 3.62 23.65
CA LYS A 44 26.00 2.29 23.03
C LYS A 44 25.16 1.36 23.92
N LEU A 45 25.30 1.42 25.24
CA LEU A 45 24.46 0.63 26.16
C LEU A 45 22.99 1.11 26.13
N VAL A 46 22.76 2.42 26.06
CA VAL A 46 21.41 2.97 25.88
C VAL A 46 20.84 2.60 24.51
N LEU A 47 21.67 2.58 23.45
CA LEU A 47 21.25 2.18 22.11
C LEU A 47 20.73 0.73 22.07
N VAL A 48 21.36 -0.19 22.81
CA VAL A 48 20.86 -1.57 22.98
C VAL A 48 19.45 -1.58 23.60
N ASP A 49 19.21 -0.75 24.62
CA ASP A 49 17.89 -0.63 25.25
C ASP A 49 16.85 -0.05 24.26
N VAL A 50 17.23 0.94 23.44
CA VAL A 50 16.36 1.52 22.39
C VAL A 50 16.04 0.50 21.30
N TYR A 51 17.03 -0.25 20.80
CA TYR A 51 16.80 -1.33 19.83
C TYR A 51 15.82 -2.36 20.36
N GLU A 52 15.96 -2.76 21.63
CA GLU A 52 15.03 -3.71 22.23
C GLU A 52 13.60 -3.21 22.31
N LEU A 53 13.42 -1.93 22.64
CA LEU A 53 12.11 -1.29 22.74
C LEU A 53 11.45 -1.15 21.36
N LEU A 54 12.24 -0.90 20.31
CA LEU A 54 11.80 -0.87 18.91
C LEU A 54 11.62 -2.25 18.28
N GLY A 55 11.93 -3.34 18.99
CA GLY A 55 11.83 -4.70 18.45
C GLY A 55 12.98 -5.11 17.52
N LEU A 56 14.05 -4.31 17.44
CA LEU A 56 15.26 -4.55 16.65
C LEU A 56 16.20 -5.54 17.37
N LYS A 57 15.74 -6.79 17.55
CA LYS A 57 16.40 -7.80 18.40
C LYS A 57 17.76 -8.25 17.86
N LYS A 58 17.93 -8.37 16.54
CA LYS A 58 19.21 -8.73 15.93
C LYS A 58 20.21 -7.59 16.12
N SER A 59 19.81 -6.36 15.79
CA SER A 59 20.64 -5.18 15.99
C SER A 59 21.08 -4.99 17.44
N ALA A 60 20.17 -5.20 18.41
CA ALA A 60 20.50 -5.21 19.84
C ALA A 60 21.52 -6.28 20.21
N CYS A 61 21.36 -7.50 19.70
CA CYS A 61 22.24 -8.63 19.99
C CYS A 61 23.66 -8.39 19.49
N GLU A 62 23.80 -7.91 18.24
CA GLU A 62 25.09 -7.65 17.62
C GLU A 62 25.86 -6.54 18.32
N LEU A 63 25.17 -5.44 18.64
CA LEU A 63 25.79 -4.33 19.37
C LEU A 63 26.20 -4.75 20.79
N LEU A 64 25.29 -5.39 21.54
CA LEU A 64 25.59 -5.84 22.89
C LEU A 64 26.74 -6.86 22.87
N GLY A 65 26.80 -7.77 21.89
CA GLY A 65 27.90 -8.72 21.74
C GLY A 65 29.28 -8.06 21.57
N LYS A 66 29.35 -6.87 20.96
CA LYS A 66 30.60 -6.11 20.78
C LYS A 66 31.04 -5.36 22.04
N ILE A 67 30.09 -4.84 22.83
CA ILE A 67 30.37 -3.95 23.96
C ILE A 67 30.22 -4.62 25.34
N CYS A 68 29.75 -5.88 25.38
CA CYS A 68 29.41 -6.58 26.61
C CYS A 68 30.61 -6.68 27.55
N ASP A 69 30.42 -6.26 28.80
CA ASP A 69 31.38 -6.51 29.87
C ASP A 69 31.25 -7.96 30.36
N PRO A 70 32.30 -8.81 30.25
CA PRO A 70 32.25 -10.19 30.72
C PRO A 70 31.97 -10.35 32.22
N LYS A 71 32.15 -9.28 33.01
CA LYS A 71 31.88 -9.27 34.45
C LYS A 71 30.45 -8.81 34.78
N ASP A 72 29.73 -8.23 33.83
CA ASP A 72 28.35 -7.77 34.03
C ASP A 72 27.34 -8.90 33.73
N ARG A 73 26.89 -9.56 34.80
CA ARG A 73 25.88 -10.63 34.72
C ARG A 73 24.55 -10.18 34.10
N LYS A 74 24.16 -8.90 34.20
CA LYS A 74 22.90 -8.42 33.61
C LYS A 74 23.04 -8.35 32.09
N GLN A 75 24.15 -7.83 31.59
CA GLN A 75 24.45 -7.78 30.16
C GLN A 75 24.55 -9.18 29.57
N LEU A 76 25.22 -10.12 30.25
CA LEU A 76 25.32 -11.51 29.80
C LEU A 76 23.95 -12.20 29.69
N LYS A 77 23.05 -11.99 30.67
CA LYS A 77 21.68 -12.52 30.62
C LYS A 77 20.89 -11.94 29.46
N LYS A 78 20.96 -10.62 29.27
CA LYS A 78 20.30 -9.91 28.17
C LYS A 78 20.81 -10.43 26.82
N LEU A 79 22.13 -10.57 26.66
CA LEU A 79 22.74 -11.13 25.46
C LEU A 79 22.26 -12.57 25.20
N GLY A 80 22.15 -13.40 26.23
CA GLY A 80 21.61 -14.76 26.12
C GLY A 80 20.16 -14.79 25.65
N TYR A 81 19.31 -13.89 26.16
CA TYR A 81 17.93 -13.74 25.70
C TYR A 81 17.85 -13.29 24.23
N LEU A 82 18.60 -12.25 23.86
CA LEU A 82 18.60 -11.71 22.49
C LEU A 82 19.07 -12.73 21.44
N LYS A 83 20.04 -13.58 21.79
CA LYS A 83 20.53 -14.66 20.91
C LYS A 83 19.43 -15.62 20.45
N GLN A 84 18.34 -15.77 21.20
CA GLN A 84 17.22 -16.63 20.84
C GLN A 84 16.43 -16.11 19.62
N TYR A 85 16.53 -14.81 19.32
CA TYR A 85 15.76 -14.15 18.28
C TYR A 85 16.57 -13.80 17.03
N VAL A 86 17.88 -14.05 17.04
CA VAL A 86 18.79 -13.65 15.94
C VAL A 86 18.40 -14.30 14.60
N GLN A 87 17.89 -15.53 14.61
CA GLN A 87 17.44 -16.23 13.39
C GLN A 87 16.27 -15.51 12.69
N ASN A 88 15.43 -14.80 13.44
CA ASN A 88 14.28 -14.06 12.90
C ASN A 88 14.65 -12.65 12.42
N GLY A 89 15.93 -12.27 12.48
CA GLY A 89 16.40 -10.94 12.15
C GLY A 89 15.71 -9.85 12.97
N ASP A 90 15.37 -8.75 12.31
CA ASP A 90 14.60 -7.64 12.88
C ASP A 90 13.15 -7.63 12.36
N ALA A 91 12.61 -8.79 11.98
CA ALA A 91 11.25 -8.90 11.40
C ALA A 91 10.12 -8.41 12.34
N GLY A 92 10.35 -8.45 13.66
CA GLY A 92 9.42 -7.95 14.68
C GLY A 92 9.59 -6.45 15.01
N ALA A 93 10.39 -5.71 14.25
CA ALA A 93 10.63 -4.31 14.52
C ALA A 93 9.38 -3.44 14.28
N ILE A 94 9.12 -2.51 15.18
CA ILE A 94 8.07 -1.51 15.03
C ILE A 94 8.45 -0.62 13.85
N LYS A 95 7.62 -0.54 12.80
CA LYS A 95 7.91 0.29 11.62
C LYS A 95 8.09 1.75 12.02
N ARG A 96 9.14 2.39 11.49
CA ARG A 96 9.39 3.82 11.71
C ARG A 96 8.24 4.64 11.09
N PRO A 97 7.51 5.43 11.89
CA PRO A 97 6.50 6.33 11.36
C PRO A 97 7.15 7.42 10.50
N LYS A 98 6.45 7.84 9.45
CA LYS A 98 6.89 8.97 8.62
C LYS A 98 6.91 10.23 9.48
N THR A 99 7.93 11.07 9.33
CA THR A 99 7.96 12.40 9.97
C THR A 99 6.82 13.27 9.44
N ALA A 100 6.44 14.32 10.17
CA ALA A 100 5.42 15.27 9.71
C ALA A 100 5.80 15.91 8.36
N SER A 101 7.10 16.14 8.13
CA SER A 101 7.62 16.66 6.85
C SER A 101 7.47 15.64 5.71
N GLU A 102 7.81 14.37 5.96
CA GLU A 102 7.64 13.29 4.97
C GLU A 102 6.17 13.03 4.67
N ALA A 103 5.30 13.04 5.68
CA ALA A 103 3.85 12.91 5.52
C ALA A 103 3.26 14.10 4.75
N ALA A 104 3.70 15.33 5.03
CA ALA A 104 3.30 16.51 4.28
C ALA A 104 3.80 16.46 2.82
N ARG A 105 5.04 16.02 2.60
CA ARG A 105 5.62 15.83 1.26
C ARG A 105 4.86 14.76 0.48
N GLN A 106 4.52 13.64 1.12
CA GLN A 106 3.71 12.56 0.54
C GLN A 106 2.30 13.06 0.22
N SER A 107 1.63 13.76 1.13
CA SER A 107 0.32 14.35 0.89
C SER A 107 0.34 15.35 -0.28
N LYS A 108 1.38 16.19 -0.37
CA LYS A 108 1.55 17.11 -1.51
C LYS A 108 1.77 16.34 -2.82
N LYS A 109 2.52 15.24 -2.80
CA LYS A 109 2.75 14.37 -3.97
C LYS A 109 1.49 13.64 -4.41
N LEU A 110 0.70 13.10 -3.48
CA LEU A 110 -0.60 12.49 -3.78
C LEU A 110 -1.57 13.49 -4.41
N LYS A 111 -1.57 14.75 -3.94
CA LYS A 111 -2.36 15.83 -4.54
C LYS A 111 -1.88 16.26 -5.94
N SER A 112 -0.65 15.95 -6.30
CA SER A 112 -0.12 16.20 -7.66
C SER A 112 -0.36 15.05 -8.63
N LEU A 113 -0.95 13.94 -8.17
CA LEU A 113 -1.28 12.84 -9.07
C LEU A 113 -2.35 13.28 -10.07
N PRO A 114 -2.26 12.80 -11.32
CA PRO A 114 -3.32 13.01 -12.28
C PRO A 114 -4.61 12.36 -11.77
N HIS A 115 -5.73 13.02 -12.06
CA HIS A 115 -7.05 12.48 -11.79
C HIS A 115 -7.41 11.47 -12.88
N PHE A 116 -7.68 10.23 -12.49
CA PHE A 116 -8.16 9.18 -13.39
C PHE A 116 -9.66 9.04 -13.20
N ARG A 117 -10.42 9.33 -14.24
CA ARG A 117 -11.89 9.35 -14.19
C ARG A 117 -12.50 8.01 -13.79
N TYR A 118 -11.92 6.92 -14.30
CA TYR A 118 -12.42 5.58 -14.06
C TYR A 118 -11.73 4.93 -12.84
N HIS A 119 -10.54 5.34 -12.44
CA HIS A 119 -9.86 4.79 -11.25
C HIS A 119 -9.48 5.92 -10.28
N PRO A 120 -10.42 6.48 -9.52
CA PRO A 120 -10.22 7.71 -8.74
C PRO A 120 -9.13 7.62 -7.66
N ASP A 121 -8.99 6.46 -7.00
CA ASP A 121 -8.04 6.25 -5.90
C ASP A 121 -7.05 5.09 -6.15
N PRO A 122 -6.16 5.17 -7.16
CA PRO A 122 -5.32 4.05 -7.56
C PRO A 122 -4.16 3.76 -6.60
N VAL A 123 -3.88 4.67 -5.67
CA VAL A 123 -2.97 4.40 -4.54
C VAL A 123 -3.68 3.59 -3.45
N LYS A 124 -4.97 3.83 -3.23
CA LYS A 124 -5.76 3.10 -2.22
C LYS A 124 -6.00 1.65 -2.65
N SER A 125 -6.23 1.41 -3.93
CA SER A 125 -6.30 0.04 -4.50
C SER A 125 -4.95 -0.67 -4.53
N GLY A 126 -3.85 0.05 -4.30
CA GLY A 126 -2.50 -0.50 -4.28
C GLY A 126 -1.88 -0.71 -5.65
N VAL A 127 -2.58 -0.40 -6.75
CA VAL A 127 -2.02 -0.51 -8.10
C VAL A 127 -0.94 0.54 -8.37
N LEU A 128 -1.02 1.68 -7.70
CA LEU A 128 0.07 2.63 -7.54
C LEU A 128 0.73 2.46 -6.17
N LYS A 129 2.04 2.26 -6.17
CA LYS A 129 2.86 2.20 -4.95
C LYS A 129 3.65 3.48 -4.75
N ASP A 130 3.88 3.82 -3.49
CA ASP A 130 4.64 5.00 -3.07
C ASP A 130 5.69 4.72 -1.98
N ASP A 131 6.18 3.48 -1.97
CA ASP A 131 7.11 2.94 -0.99
C ASP A 131 8.58 3.24 -1.30
N VAL A 132 8.93 3.35 -2.58
CA VAL A 132 10.29 3.64 -3.07
C VAL A 132 10.26 4.64 -4.23
N SER A 133 11.39 5.32 -4.43
CA SER A 133 11.63 6.15 -5.62
C SER A 133 12.22 5.28 -6.74
N VAL A 134 11.63 5.35 -7.92
CA VAL A 134 12.03 4.58 -9.12
C VAL A 134 12.17 5.52 -10.32
N VAL A 135 12.82 5.05 -11.38
CA VAL A 135 12.89 5.78 -12.66
C VAL A 135 11.77 5.27 -13.57
N CYS A 136 10.96 6.19 -14.10
CA CYS A 136 9.92 5.87 -15.06
C CYS A 136 10.55 5.43 -16.39
N GLU A 137 10.21 4.25 -16.89
CA GLU A 137 10.73 3.73 -18.16
C GLU A 137 10.17 4.48 -19.39
N CYS A 138 9.08 5.22 -19.23
CA CYS A 138 8.52 6.06 -20.29
C CYS A 138 9.30 7.38 -20.46
N CYS A 139 9.32 8.23 -19.43
CA CYS A 139 9.89 9.58 -19.50
C CYS A 139 11.29 9.74 -18.89
N GLU A 140 11.86 8.66 -18.36
CA GLU A 140 13.20 8.61 -17.73
C GLU A 140 13.35 9.55 -16.53
N GLN A 141 12.24 10.03 -15.97
CA GLN A 141 12.24 10.87 -14.76
C GLN A 141 12.07 10.01 -13.49
N GLU A 142 12.69 10.46 -12.41
CA GLU A 142 12.50 9.88 -11.08
C GLU A 142 11.07 10.16 -10.58
N THR A 143 10.43 9.14 -10.01
CA THR A 143 9.10 9.22 -9.44
C THR A 143 9.02 8.44 -8.13
N ASP A 144 8.35 9.00 -7.14
CA ASP A 144 8.07 8.31 -5.86
C ASP A 144 6.72 7.62 -5.85
N VAL A 145 5.97 7.72 -6.95
CA VAL A 145 4.73 6.96 -7.15
C VAL A 145 4.82 6.27 -8.49
N TYR A 146 4.59 4.97 -8.53
CA TYR A 146 4.72 4.16 -9.74
C TYR A 146 3.63 3.11 -9.84
N TYR A 147 3.27 2.79 -11.08
CA TYR A 147 2.35 1.72 -11.41
C TYR A 147 3.05 0.36 -11.32
N CYS A 148 2.38 -0.59 -10.66
CA CYS A 148 2.85 -1.96 -10.50
C CYS A 148 1.80 -3.01 -10.88
N GLY A 149 0.75 -2.60 -11.61
CA GLY A 149 -0.22 -3.51 -12.20
C GLY A 149 0.28 -4.13 -13.51
N HIS A 150 -0.58 -4.88 -14.17
CA HIS A 150 -0.26 -5.53 -15.44
C HIS A 150 -0.15 -4.51 -16.58
N VAL A 151 0.94 -4.59 -17.34
CA VAL A 151 1.12 -3.82 -18.58
C VAL A 151 1.01 -4.79 -19.75
N TYR A 152 -0.12 -4.76 -20.45
CA TYR A 152 -0.36 -5.60 -21.62
C TYR A 152 0.40 -5.01 -22.80
N SER A 153 1.65 -5.46 -22.98
CA SER A 153 2.53 -5.06 -24.08
C SER A 153 3.56 -6.16 -24.38
N GLU A 154 4.21 -6.11 -25.55
CA GLU A 154 5.33 -7.01 -25.87
C GLU A 154 6.60 -6.66 -25.06
N SER A 155 6.67 -5.46 -24.49
CA SER A 155 7.81 -4.99 -23.70
C SER A 155 7.65 -5.38 -22.22
N ASP A 156 8.75 -5.80 -21.58
CA ASP A 156 8.80 -6.04 -20.12
C ASP A 156 8.94 -4.69 -19.39
N VAL A 157 7.83 -3.99 -19.20
CA VAL A 157 7.77 -2.68 -18.52
C VAL A 157 7.42 -2.89 -17.04
N LYS A 158 8.26 -2.39 -16.13
CA LYS A 158 8.14 -2.59 -14.68
C LYS A 158 7.68 -1.33 -13.95
N TYR A 159 8.17 -0.16 -14.35
CA TYR A 159 7.93 1.08 -13.61
C TYR A 159 7.46 2.20 -14.53
N LEU A 160 6.20 2.60 -14.35
CA LEU A 160 5.61 3.75 -15.04
C LEU A 160 5.12 4.78 -14.03
N CYS A 161 5.41 6.06 -14.29
CA CYS A 161 4.84 7.12 -13.48
C CYS A 161 3.36 7.37 -13.86
N PRO A 162 2.50 7.77 -12.91
CA PRO A 162 1.09 8.03 -13.17
C PRO A 162 0.84 9.07 -14.25
N HIS A 163 1.74 10.05 -14.41
CA HIS A 163 1.63 11.09 -15.43
C HIS A 163 1.74 10.53 -16.85
N CYS A 164 2.67 9.60 -17.09
CA CYS A 164 2.84 8.94 -18.40
C CYS A 164 1.67 8.02 -18.76
N ILE A 165 0.97 7.48 -17.75
CA ILE A 165 -0.28 6.75 -17.97
C ILE A 165 -1.38 7.76 -18.32
N ALA A 166 -1.57 8.79 -17.50
CA ALA A 166 -2.66 9.75 -17.66
C ALA A 166 -2.63 10.54 -18.98
N ASN A 167 -1.44 10.86 -19.50
CA ASN A 167 -1.28 11.56 -20.77
C ASN A 167 -1.23 10.62 -22.00
N GLY A 168 -1.17 9.30 -21.79
CA GLY A 168 -1.10 8.29 -22.84
C GLY A 168 0.30 8.07 -23.45
N GLU A 169 1.35 8.74 -22.98
CA GLU A 169 2.71 8.56 -23.49
C GLU A 169 3.23 7.14 -23.25
N ALA A 170 2.93 6.54 -22.10
CA ALA A 170 3.33 5.17 -21.81
C ALA A 170 2.66 4.17 -22.77
N ALA A 171 1.34 4.30 -22.98
CA ALA A 171 0.62 3.47 -23.92
C ALA A 171 1.14 3.65 -25.36
N ALA A 172 1.45 4.88 -25.78
CA ALA A 172 1.98 5.14 -27.12
C ALA A 172 3.41 4.61 -27.31
N LYS A 173 4.29 4.74 -26.29
CA LYS A 173 5.69 4.31 -26.37
C LYS A 173 5.83 2.79 -26.42
N PHE A 174 5.01 2.08 -25.64
CA PHE A 174 5.14 0.63 -25.47
C PHE A 174 4.07 -0.17 -26.21
N ASP A 175 3.18 0.49 -26.97
CA ASP A 175 1.97 -0.11 -27.56
C ASP A 175 1.18 -0.91 -26.51
N ALA A 176 0.93 -0.27 -25.37
CA ALA A 176 0.43 -0.93 -24.17
C ALA A 176 -1.04 -0.62 -23.88
N SER A 177 -1.71 -1.59 -23.25
CA SER A 177 -2.96 -1.43 -22.50
C SER A 177 -2.72 -1.71 -21.01
N PHE A 178 -3.52 -1.12 -20.14
CA PHE A 178 -3.46 -1.33 -18.69
C PHE A 178 -4.63 -2.12 -18.12
N ILE A 179 -5.58 -2.51 -18.97
CA ILE A 179 -6.81 -3.22 -18.62
C ILE A 179 -6.99 -4.36 -19.62
N GLN A 180 -7.40 -5.54 -19.14
CA GLN A 180 -7.60 -6.72 -19.97
C GLN A 180 -8.88 -6.63 -20.80
N ASP A 181 -10.02 -6.40 -20.14
CA ASP A 181 -11.32 -6.37 -20.78
C ASP A 181 -12.28 -5.35 -20.13
N ALA A 182 -13.37 -5.05 -20.83
CA ALA A 182 -14.42 -4.17 -20.35
C ALA A 182 -15.75 -4.44 -21.05
N ASP A 183 -16.86 -4.10 -20.39
CA ASP A 183 -18.18 -4.10 -21.00
C ASP A 183 -18.20 -3.24 -22.28
N PRO A 184 -18.82 -3.72 -23.37
CA PRO A 184 -18.91 -2.94 -24.59
C PRO A 184 -19.83 -1.73 -24.38
N LEU A 185 -19.36 -0.55 -24.80
CA LEU A 185 -20.23 0.62 -24.85
C LEU A 185 -21.26 0.47 -25.99
N PRO A 186 -22.53 0.86 -25.79
CA PRO A 186 -23.54 0.82 -26.84
C PRO A 186 -23.11 1.58 -28.10
N PRO A 187 -23.41 1.11 -29.33
CA PRO A 187 -23.01 1.80 -30.56
C PRO A 187 -23.56 3.23 -30.70
N SER A 188 -24.66 3.53 -30.01
CA SER A 188 -25.27 4.87 -29.95
C SER A 188 -24.58 5.83 -28.98
N THR A 189 -23.56 5.37 -28.25
CA THR A 189 -22.84 6.17 -27.25
C THR A 189 -21.98 7.22 -27.93
N SER A 190 -22.18 8.49 -27.56
CA SER A 190 -21.28 9.57 -27.96
C SER A 190 -19.87 9.31 -27.45
N ASP A 191 -18.90 9.54 -28.32
CA ASP A 191 -17.46 9.47 -28.02
C ASP A 191 -17.01 8.11 -27.47
N ALA A 192 -17.70 7.03 -27.85
CA ALA A 192 -17.38 5.67 -27.39
C ALA A 192 -15.90 5.31 -27.59
N GLN A 193 -15.35 5.60 -28.77
CA GLN A 193 -13.92 5.37 -29.05
C GLN A 193 -13.01 6.13 -28.09
N ALA A 194 -13.28 7.42 -27.84
CA ALA A 194 -12.43 8.24 -26.96
C ALA A 194 -12.50 7.75 -25.51
N LYS A 195 -13.68 7.31 -25.04
CA LYS A 195 -13.86 6.71 -23.72
C LYS A 195 -13.12 5.37 -23.59
N THR A 196 -13.21 4.52 -24.61
CA THR A 196 -12.47 3.24 -24.66
C THR A 196 -10.96 3.50 -24.68
N GLU A 197 -10.48 4.47 -25.44
CA GLU A 197 -9.06 4.85 -25.42
C GLU A 197 -8.63 5.41 -24.07
N GLU A 198 -9.43 6.26 -23.42
CA GLU A 198 -9.16 6.77 -22.06
C GLU A 198 -9.09 5.62 -21.04
N LEU A 199 -10.00 4.64 -21.14
CA LEU A 199 -10.00 3.48 -20.27
C LEU A 199 -8.71 2.66 -20.48
N PHE A 200 -8.55 2.03 -21.64
CA PHE A 200 -7.49 1.04 -21.85
C PHE A 200 -6.08 1.63 -21.87
N LYS A 201 -5.91 2.88 -22.34
CA LYS A 201 -4.58 3.48 -22.55
C LYS A 201 -4.20 4.55 -21.53
N ARG A 202 -5.15 5.03 -20.74
CA ARG A 202 -4.91 6.18 -19.84
C ARG A 202 -5.45 6.00 -18.43
N THR A 203 -6.01 4.83 -18.11
CA THR A 203 -6.47 4.48 -16.76
C THR A 203 -5.62 3.35 -16.20
N PRO A 204 -5.08 3.47 -14.97
CA PRO A 204 -4.46 2.34 -14.28
C PRO A 204 -5.45 1.20 -14.08
N GLY A 205 -5.05 -0.04 -14.36
CA GLY A 205 -5.82 -1.25 -14.04
C GLY A 205 -5.99 -1.48 -12.53
N TYR A 206 -6.44 -2.67 -12.14
CA TYR A 206 -6.59 -3.09 -10.75
C TYR A 206 -6.17 -4.57 -10.60
N PHE A 207 -5.82 -5.01 -9.39
CA PHE A 207 -5.39 -6.41 -9.22
C PHE A 207 -6.60 -7.35 -9.18
N SER A 208 -6.52 -8.43 -9.94
CA SER A 208 -7.56 -9.46 -10.03
C SER A 208 -6.97 -10.86 -10.18
N TRP A 209 -7.79 -11.90 -9.99
CA TRP A 209 -7.38 -13.29 -10.18
C TRP A 209 -7.35 -13.68 -11.66
N GLN A 210 -8.45 -13.45 -12.39
CA GLN A 210 -8.60 -13.90 -13.78
C GLN A 210 -8.35 -12.77 -14.82
N GLY A 211 -8.02 -11.56 -14.36
CA GLY A 211 -7.81 -10.38 -15.19
C GLY A 211 -8.88 -9.31 -15.00
N GLU A 212 -8.54 -8.04 -15.27
CA GLU A 212 -9.46 -6.93 -15.07
C GLU A 212 -10.63 -6.97 -16.06
N HIS A 213 -11.86 -6.83 -15.57
CA HIS A 213 -13.06 -6.62 -16.37
C HIS A 213 -13.78 -5.35 -15.93
N TRP A 214 -13.72 -4.31 -16.75
CA TRP A 214 -14.29 -3.01 -16.39
C TRP A 214 -15.79 -2.91 -16.71
N LEU A 215 -16.60 -2.51 -15.72
CA LEU A 215 -18.04 -2.41 -15.90
C LEU A 215 -18.48 -1.09 -16.55
N ALA A 216 -19.55 -1.15 -17.35
CA ALA A 216 -20.17 0.01 -17.98
C ALA A 216 -21.62 0.23 -17.51
N CYS A 217 -22.04 1.50 -17.51
CA CYS A 217 -23.40 1.89 -17.18
C CYS A 217 -23.74 3.24 -17.82
N CYS A 218 -25.00 3.43 -18.24
CA CYS A 218 -25.50 4.70 -18.78
C CYS A 218 -24.65 5.28 -19.95
N GLY A 219 -24.05 4.41 -20.77
CA GLY A 219 -23.22 4.83 -21.93
C GLY A 219 -21.86 5.40 -21.53
N ASP A 220 -21.30 4.98 -20.40
CA ASP A 220 -19.95 5.29 -19.96
C ASP A 220 -19.39 4.15 -19.11
N TYR A 221 -18.07 4.16 -18.87
CA TYR A 221 -17.46 3.24 -17.93
C TYR A 221 -17.67 3.71 -16.49
N CYS A 222 -17.86 2.77 -15.58
CA CYS A 222 -17.99 3.05 -14.16
C CYS A 222 -16.63 3.40 -13.55
N GLU A 223 -16.65 4.06 -12.39
CA GLU A 223 -15.43 4.25 -11.60
C GLU A 223 -15.20 3.05 -10.66
N PHE A 224 -13.97 2.57 -10.57
CA PHE A 224 -13.55 1.49 -9.69
C PHE A 224 -13.24 2.02 -8.29
N LEU A 225 -13.85 1.40 -7.27
CA LEU A 225 -13.78 1.84 -5.88
C LEU A 225 -12.88 0.96 -4.98
N GLY A 226 -12.47 -0.20 -5.49
CA GLY A 226 -11.63 -1.16 -4.77
C GLY A 226 -12.29 -2.51 -4.54
N ASP A 227 -11.55 -3.37 -3.86
CA ASP A 227 -12.00 -4.71 -3.48
C ASP A 227 -13.04 -4.64 -2.35
N VAL A 228 -14.04 -5.50 -2.43
CA VAL A 228 -15.14 -5.59 -1.47
C VAL A 228 -15.51 -7.03 -1.17
N GLY A 229 -15.93 -7.28 0.07
CA GLY A 229 -16.62 -8.48 0.49
C GLY A 229 -18.06 -8.19 0.89
N THR A 230 -18.81 -9.23 1.23
CA THR A 230 -20.20 -9.09 1.69
C THR A 230 -20.30 -8.19 2.93
N LYS A 231 -19.29 -8.20 3.81
CA LYS A 231 -19.26 -7.38 5.03
C LYS A 231 -19.17 -5.89 4.71
N GLU A 232 -18.27 -5.51 3.81
CA GLU A 232 -18.07 -4.13 3.38
C GLU A 232 -19.33 -3.60 2.68
N LEU A 233 -19.96 -4.41 1.83
CA LEU A 233 -21.24 -4.05 1.18
C LEU A 233 -22.36 -3.81 2.21
N GLN A 234 -22.40 -4.62 3.28
CA GLN A 234 -23.37 -4.46 4.38
C GLN A 234 -23.13 -3.19 5.18
N GLU A 235 -21.87 -2.89 5.49
CA GLU A 235 -21.50 -1.64 6.19
C GLU A 235 -21.83 -0.39 5.38
N MET A 236 -21.74 -0.49 4.05
CA MET A 236 -22.14 0.57 3.12
C MET A 236 -23.66 0.64 2.90
N GLY A 237 -24.43 -0.39 3.27
CA GLY A 237 -25.87 -0.46 3.08
C GLY A 237 -26.32 -0.62 1.62
N ILE A 238 -25.45 -1.17 0.76
CA ILE A 238 -25.70 -1.32 -0.70
C ILE A 238 -25.82 -2.79 -1.13
N THR A 239 -25.81 -3.73 -0.19
CA THR A 239 -25.82 -5.18 -0.46
C THR A 239 -26.93 -5.61 -1.42
N ASP A 240 -28.18 -5.23 -1.13
CA ASP A 240 -29.34 -5.65 -1.92
C ASP A 240 -29.26 -5.08 -3.34
N GLU A 241 -28.95 -3.78 -3.48
CA GLU A 241 -28.78 -3.12 -4.79
C GLU A 241 -27.71 -3.81 -5.65
N VAL A 242 -26.55 -4.09 -5.05
CA VAL A 242 -25.41 -4.69 -5.76
C VAL A 242 -25.71 -6.12 -6.20
N PHE A 243 -26.34 -6.92 -5.35
CA PHE A 243 -26.66 -8.31 -5.70
C PHE A 243 -27.85 -8.44 -6.65
N GLU A 244 -28.84 -7.53 -6.59
CA GLU A 244 -29.89 -7.45 -7.59
C GLU A 244 -29.33 -7.14 -8.98
N GLU A 245 -28.38 -6.20 -9.07
CA GLU A 245 -27.72 -5.86 -10.33
C GLU A 245 -26.78 -6.99 -10.81
N TYR A 246 -26.05 -7.63 -9.89
CA TYR A 246 -25.20 -8.78 -10.20
C TYR A 246 -26.01 -9.96 -10.72
N ALA A 247 -27.20 -10.23 -10.17
CA ALA A 247 -28.07 -11.34 -10.61
C ALA A 247 -28.47 -11.27 -12.09
N LEU A 248 -28.37 -10.10 -12.73
CA LEU A 248 -28.71 -9.90 -14.13
C LEU A 248 -27.61 -10.37 -15.10
N HIS A 249 -26.35 -10.33 -14.68
CA HIS A 249 -25.18 -10.51 -15.56
C HIS A 249 -24.06 -11.36 -14.96
N GLY A 250 -24.18 -11.76 -13.70
CA GLY A 250 -23.16 -12.46 -12.94
C GLY A 250 -22.97 -13.91 -13.40
N GLU A 251 -21.72 -14.38 -13.31
CA GLU A 251 -21.35 -15.73 -13.73
C GLU A 251 -21.62 -16.78 -12.65
N PHE A 252 -21.44 -16.41 -11.38
CA PHE A 252 -21.68 -17.27 -10.22
C PHE A 252 -23.08 -17.09 -9.65
N ALA A 253 -23.62 -18.13 -9.00
CA ALA A 253 -24.88 -18.05 -8.29
C ALA A 253 -24.81 -17.00 -7.18
N VAL A 254 -25.86 -16.17 -7.06
CA VAL A 254 -25.90 -15.04 -6.11
C VAL A 254 -25.71 -15.52 -4.67
N GLU A 255 -26.29 -16.68 -4.33
CA GLU A 255 -26.20 -17.28 -3.00
C GLU A 255 -24.76 -17.65 -2.64
N ASP A 256 -24.00 -18.17 -3.62
CA ASP A 256 -22.59 -18.52 -3.44
C ASP A 256 -21.76 -17.25 -3.27
N VAL A 257 -21.96 -16.25 -4.15
CA VAL A 257 -21.27 -14.97 -4.05
C VAL A 257 -21.53 -14.32 -2.69
N GLN A 258 -22.79 -14.17 -2.30
CA GLN A 258 -23.13 -13.54 -1.02
C GLN A 258 -22.49 -14.25 0.18
N SER A 259 -22.32 -15.58 0.10
CA SER A 259 -21.75 -16.39 1.19
C SER A 259 -20.23 -16.37 1.25
N TYR A 260 -19.55 -16.32 0.10
CA TYR A 260 -18.10 -16.51 0.00
C TYR A 260 -17.32 -15.24 -0.37
N LEU A 261 -17.98 -14.15 -0.75
CA LEU A 261 -17.32 -12.91 -1.16
C LEU A 261 -16.53 -12.26 0.00
N VAL A 262 -15.22 -12.20 -0.17
CA VAL A 262 -14.28 -11.58 0.77
C VAL A 262 -13.33 -10.69 -0.02
N ALA A 263 -13.11 -9.45 0.46
CA ALA A 263 -12.15 -8.55 -0.17
C ALA A 263 -10.75 -9.20 -0.25
N GLY A 264 -10.23 -9.37 -1.46
CA GLY A 264 -8.96 -10.05 -1.73
C GLY A 264 -8.93 -11.56 -1.38
N GLY A 265 -10.10 -12.19 -1.22
CA GLY A 265 -10.21 -13.63 -0.96
C GLY A 265 -10.26 -14.48 -2.23
N ASP A 266 -10.46 -15.79 -2.07
CA ASP A 266 -10.56 -16.76 -3.19
C ASP A 266 -11.76 -16.48 -4.10
N MET A 267 -12.82 -15.88 -3.56
CA MET A 267 -13.91 -15.27 -4.31
C MET A 267 -13.89 -13.77 -4.02
N ALA A 268 -13.35 -13.00 -4.95
CA ALA A 268 -13.10 -11.58 -4.79
C ALA A 268 -14.14 -10.74 -5.52
N GLY A 269 -14.51 -9.62 -4.89
CA GLY A 269 -15.45 -8.65 -5.43
C GLY A 269 -14.77 -7.33 -5.75
N TYR A 270 -15.09 -6.77 -6.92
CA TYR A 270 -14.56 -5.49 -7.39
C TYR A 270 -15.72 -4.51 -7.53
N LEU A 271 -15.74 -3.48 -6.67
CA LEU A 271 -16.84 -2.53 -6.62
C LEU A 271 -16.66 -1.42 -7.65
N PHE A 272 -17.73 -1.15 -8.38
CA PHE A 272 -17.82 -0.05 -9.33
C PHE A 272 -19.00 0.86 -9.00
N ARG A 273 -18.88 2.15 -9.34
CA ARG A 273 -19.99 3.10 -9.28
C ARG A 273 -20.20 3.78 -10.62
N CYS A 274 -21.45 3.85 -11.06
CA CYS A 274 -21.79 4.57 -12.28
C CYS A 274 -21.65 6.08 -12.06
N ILE A 275 -20.78 6.73 -12.83
CA ILE A 275 -20.53 8.18 -12.78
C ILE A 275 -21.72 9.05 -13.24
N ARG A 276 -22.85 8.44 -13.64
CA ARG A 276 -24.06 9.14 -14.14
C ARG A 276 -25.26 8.97 -13.22
N CYS A 277 -25.46 7.78 -12.66
CA CYS A 277 -26.62 7.47 -11.82
C CYS A 277 -26.26 7.11 -10.37
N ASP A 278 -24.96 7.12 -10.04
CA ASP A 278 -24.40 6.81 -8.71
C ASP A 278 -24.72 5.40 -8.18
N LYS A 279 -25.32 4.54 -9.01
CA LYS A 279 -25.60 3.15 -8.66
C LYS A 279 -24.35 2.30 -8.62
N TYR A 280 -24.33 1.33 -7.73
CA TYR A 280 -23.22 0.42 -7.54
C TYR A 280 -23.37 -0.84 -8.38
N LYS A 281 -22.23 -1.36 -8.82
CA LYS A 281 -22.11 -2.62 -9.56
C LYS A 281 -20.92 -3.40 -9.03
N ILE A 282 -20.94 -4.72 -9.21
CA ILE A 282 -19.83 -5.57 -8.80
C ILE A 282 -19.42 -6.50 -9.92
N TYR A 283 -18.11 -6.64 -10.11
CA TYR A 283 -17.51 -7.74 -10.86
C TYR A 283 -16.97 -8.75 -9.85
N VAL A 284 -17.16 -10.04 -10.12
CA VAL A 284 -16.76 -11.13 -9.21
C VAL A 284 -15.87 -12.08 -9.99
N ASP A 285 -14.71 -12.41 -9.44
CA ASP A 285 -13.84 -13.45 -9.96
C ASP A 285 -13.45 -14.44 -8.85
N ALA A 286 -12.77 -15.51 -9.24
CA ALA A 286 -12.28 -16.52 -8.32
C ALA A 286 -10.91 -17.09 -8.74
N SER A 287 -10.12 -17.49 -7.75
CA SER A 287 -8.77 -18.09 -7.91
C SER A 287 -8.78 -19.59 -8.21
#